data_AF-A0A1F8MWM3-F1
#
_entry.id   AF-A0A1F8MWM3-F1
#
_cell.length_a   1.000
_cell.length_b   1.000
_cell.length_c   1.000
_cell.angle_alpha   90.00
_cell.angle_beta   90.00
_cell.angle_gamma   90.00
#
_symmetry.space_group_name_H-M   'P 1'
#
loop_
_entity.id
_entity.type
_entity.pdbx_description
1 polymer ?
#
loop_
_entity_poly.entity_id
_entity_poly.type
_entity_poly.pdbx_seq_one_letter_code
_entity_poly.pdbx_strand_id
1 'polypeptide(L)'
;MDAIDRVANEFSTVIPMVGHVGDGNLHPTLIKSLADGGLQNLKKAKREIYKEALKLGGTMTAEHGVGKIRIPEIDMFLNKKELELMRGIKKVFDPNGILNQGCAIK
;
A
#
# COMPACT_ATOMS: atom_id res chain seq x y z
N MET A 1 -9.97 16.02 -5.12
CA MET A 1 -9.00 15.00 -5.60
C MET A 1 -7.58 15.55 -5.63
N ASP A 2 -7.38 16.71 -5.01
CA ASP A 2 -6.22 17.58 -5.20
C ASP A 2 -4.90 16.93 -4.78
N ALA A 3 -4.96 16.01 -3.80
CA ALA A 3 -3.80 15.22 -3.40
C ALA A 3 -3.31 14.27 -4.51
N ILE A 4 -4.23 13.62 -5.24
CA ILE A 4 -3.88 12.72 -6.34
C ILE A 4 -3.34 13.50 -7.52
N ASP A 5 -3.99 14.60 -7.89
CA ASP A 5 -3.53 15.46 -8.99
C ASP A 5 -2.16 16.06 -8.69
N ARG A 6 -1.90 16.46 -7.44
CA ARG A 6 -0.58 16.90 -6.99
C ARG A 6 0.48 15.80 -7.14
N VAL A 7 0.20 14.59 -6.64
CA VAL A 7 1.14 13.46 -6.75
C VAL A 7 1.38 13.09 -8.21
N ALA A 8 0.34 13.09 -9.05
CA ALA A 8 0.45 12.84 -10.48
C ALA A 8 1.40 13.84 -11.15
N ASN A 9 1.24 15.14 -10.85
CA ASN A 9 2.10 16.19 -11.37
C ASN A 9 3.55 16.10 -10.84
N GLU A 10 3.74 15.88 -9.54
CA GLU A 10 5.07 15.80 -8.91
C GLU A 10 5.93 14.68 -9.51
N PHE A 11 5.32 13.54 -9.84
CA PHE A 11 6.01 12.37 -10.38
C PHE A 11 5.87 12.21 -11.90
N SER A 12 5.33 13.21 -12.59
CA SER A 12 5.08 13.21 -14.05
C SER A 12 4.40 11.92 -14.51
N THR A 13 3.28 11.58 -13.88
CA THR A 13 2.49 10.38 -14.18
C THR A 13 1.00 10.70 -14.25
N VAL A 14 0.20 9.74 -14.71
CA VAL A 14 -1.25 9.79 -14.69
C VAL A 14 -1.75 8.74 -13.70
N ILE A 15 -2.71 9.13 -12.85
CA ILE A 15 -3.29 8.26 -11.83
C ILE A 15 -4.81 8.22 -12.03
N PRO A 16 -5.31 7.35 -12.92
CA PRO A 16 -6.75 7.15 -13.05
C PRO A 16 -7.33 6.63 -11.74
N MET A 17 -8.53 7.10 -11.40
CA MET A 17 -9.22 6.72 -10.17
C MET A 17 -10.61 6.21 -10.49
N VAL A 18 -10.88 4.99 -10.02
CA VAL A 18 -12.23 4.42 -9.91
C VAL A 18 -12.45 4.04 -8.44
N GLY A 19 -13.67 3.76 -8.02
CA GLY A 19 -13.96 3.53 -6.62
C GLY A 19 -15.34 2.95 -6.37
N HIS A 20 -15.44 2.18 -5.29
CA HIS A 20 -16.72 1.86 -4.66
C HIS A 20 -17.08 3.02 -3.72
N VAL A 21 -17.69 4.07 -4.29
CA VAL A 21 -17.94 5.33 -3.58
C VAL A 21 -18.82 5.15 -2.34
N GLY A 22 -19.77 4.20 -2.38
CA GLY A 22 -20.64 3.88 -1.25
C GLY A 22 -19.89 3.40 0.00
N ASP A 23 -18.73 2.78 -0.19
CA ASP A 23 -17.92 2.20 0.90
C ASP A 23 -16.72 3.09 1.29
N GLY A 24 -16.53 4.21 0.58
CA GLY A 24 -15.33 5.04 0.73
C GLY A 24 -14.04 4.38 0.22
N ASN A 25 -14.14 3.41 -0.70
CA ASN A 25 -13.02 2.65 -1.22
C ASN A 25 -12.61 3.14 -2.62
N LEU A 26 -11.39 3.68 -2.73
CA LEU A 26 -10.83 4.26 -3.95
C LEU A 26 -9.68 3.39 -4.50
N HIS A 27 -9.63 3.27 -5.81
CA HIS A 27 -8.62 2.51 -6.57
C HIS A 27 -7.78 3.45 -7.45
N PRO A 28 -6.79 4.16 -6.87
CA PRO A 28 -5.80 4.88 -7.66
C PRO A 28 -4.93 3.89 -8.45
N THR A 29 -4.96 3.99 -9.77
CA THR A 29 -4.18 3.13 -10.67
C THR A 29 -2.86 3.81 -11.02
N LEU A 30 -1.75 3.21 -10.59
CA LEU A 30 -0.42 3.73 -10.85
C LEU A 30 0.11 3.25 -12.21
N ILE A 31 0.28 4.18 -13.15
CA ILE A 31 0.82 3.88 -14.49
C ILE A 31 2.34 4.06 -14.49
N LYS A 32 3.06 2.99 -14.81
CA LYS A 32 4.52 3.02 -14.94
C LYS A 32 4.92 3.73 -16.24
N SER A 33 5.66 4.84 -16.13
CA SER A 33 6.34 5.45 -17.27
C SER A 33 7.43 4.53 -17.83
N LEU A 34 7.56 4.50 -19.16
CA LEU A 34 8.64 3.78 -19.87
C LEU A 34 9.95 4.57 -19.94
N ALA A 35 9.95 5.85 -19.52
CA ALA A 35 11.16 6.65 -19.43
C ALA A 35 12.06 6.20 -18.25
N ASP A 36 13.33 6.62 -18.29
CA ASP A 36 14.29 6.33 -17.23
C ASP A 36 13.78 6.79 -15.87
N GLY A 37 13.96 5.95 -14.85
CA GLY A 37 13.48 6.21 -13.49
C GLY A 37 11.98 5.98 -13.27
N GLY A 38 11.21 5.61 -14.30
CA GLY A 38 9.75 5.42 -14.20
C GLY A 38 9.30 4.48 -13.09
N LEU A 39 10.02 3.38 -12.84
CA LEU A 39 9.72 2.47 -11.72
C LEU A 39 9.96 3.12 -10.34
N GLN A 40 11.02 3.90 -10.19
CA GLN A 40 11.33 4.53 -8.91
C GLN A 40 10.35 5.68 -8.60
N ASN A 41 9.99 6.46 -9.62
CA ASN A 41 8.97 7.50 -9.49
C ASN A 41 7.61 6.86 -9.14
N LEU A 42 7.25 5.74 -9.76
CA LEU A 42 6.04 5.00 -9.42
C LEU A 42 6.00 4.56 -7.94
N LYS A 43 7.13 4.05 -7.42
CA LYS A 43 7.25 3.65 -6.01
C LYS A 43 7.12 4.84 -5.06
N LYS A 44 7.70 5.99 -5.40
CA LYS A 44 7.57 7.22 -4.63
C LYS A 44 6.13 7.74 -4.65
N ALA A 45 5.50 7.82 -5.83
CA ALA A 45 4.10 8.18 -5.99
C ALA A 45 3.17 7.27 -5.16
N LYS A 46 3.39 5.94 -5.20
CA LYS A 46 2.66 4.97 -4.35
C LYS A 46 2.74 5.35 -2.88
N ARG A 47 3.95 5.65 -2.40
CA ARG A 47 4.19 5.96 -0.99
C ARG A 47 3.56 7.30 -0.59
N GLU A 48 3.55 8.31 -1.45
CA GLU A 48 2.86 9.58 -1.18
C GLU A 48 1.34 9.39 -1.12
N ILE A 49 0.74 8.61 -2.02
CA ILE A 49 -0.69 8.28 -1.95
C ILE A 49 -1.03 7.61 -0.61
N TYR A 50 -0.19 6.68 -0.15
CA TYR A 50 -0.39 6.04 1.15
C TYR A 50 -0.34 7.04 2.31
N LYS A 51 0.58 7.99 2.30
CA LYS A 51 0.64 9.04 3.33
C LYS A 51 -0.61 9.90 3.33
N GLU A 52 -1.10 10.31 2.15
CA GLU A 52 -2.32 11.10 2.04
C GLU A 52 -3.54 10.34 2.56
N ALA A 53 -3.68 9.06 2.21
CA ALA A 53 -4.75 8.21 2.73
C ALA A 53 -4.69 8.10 4.27
N LEU A 54 -3.50 7.86 4.83
CA LEU A 54 -3.31 7.74 6.29
C LEU A 54 -3.54 9.07 7.02
N LYS A 55 -3.16 10.20 6.42
CA LYS A 55 -3.43 11.54 6.98
C LYS A 55 -4.93 11.83 7.11
N LEU A 56 -5.75 11.22 6.26
CA LEU A 56 -7.22 11.28 6.31
C LEU A 56 -7.83 10.23 7.25
N GLY A 57 -7.02 9.46 7.98
CA GLY A 57 -7.49 8.36 8.84
C GLY A 57 -7.90 7.11 8.07
N GLY A 58 -7.56 7.00 6.79
CA GLY A 58 -7.85 5.84 5.96
C GLY A 58 -6.81 4.71 6.08
N THR A 59 -6.80 3.81 5.10
CA THR A 59 -5.89 2.65 5.01
C THR A 59 -5.13 2.63 3.68
N MET A 60 -3.98 1.96 3.64
CA MET A 60 -3.24 1.72 2.38
C MET A 60 -3.86 0.61 1.51
N THR A 61 -4.74 -0.19 2.10
CA THR A 61 -5.40 -1.31 1.42
C THR A 61 -6.77 -1.54 2.03
N ALA A 62 -7.83 -1.17 1.30
CA ALA A 62 -9.20 -1.39 1.73
C ALA A 62 -9.60 -2.86 1.57
N GLU A 63 -9.35 -3.44 0.39
CA GLU A 63 -9.81 -4.81 0.05
C GLU A 63 -8.70 -5.76 -0.46
N HIS A 64 -7.63 -5.23 -1.07
CA HIS A 64 -6.64 -6.08 -1.76
C HIS A 64 -5.58 -6.69 -0.82
N GLY A 65 -5.64 -6.38 0.48
CA GLY A 65 -4.67 -6.84 1.47
C GLY A 65 -3.24 -6.34 1.25
N VAL A 66 -2.31 -6.84 2.08
CA VAL A 66 -0.90 -6.44 2.09
C VAL A 66 -0.08 -7.20 1.04
N GLY A 67 -0.27 -8.53 0.95
CA GLY A 67 0.49 -9.40 0.06
C GLY A 67 2.00 -9.28 0.29
N LYS A 68 2.82 -9.46 -0.76
CA LYS A 68 4.26 -9.13 -0.73
C LYS A 68 4.56 -7.68 -1.12
N ILE A 69 3.65 -7.07 -1.89
CA ILE A 69 3.84 -5.75 -2.51
C ILE A 69 3.87 -4.61 -1.50
N ARG A 70 3.10 -4.72 -0.41
CA ARG A 70 2.95 -3.65 0.60
C ARG A 70 3.72 -3.93 1.90
N ILE A 71 4.45 -5.04 1.97
CA ILE A 71 5.29 -5.38 3.13
C ILE A 71 6.31 -4.29 3.46
N PRO A 72 7.00 -3.66 2.49
CA PRO A 72 7.95 -2.59 2.79
C PRO A 72 7.30 -1.36 3.46
N GLU A 73 5.99 -1.16 3.26
CA GLU A 73 5.24 -0.04 3.83
C GLU A 73 4.33 -0.44 5.00
N ILE A 74 4.33 -1.70 5.44
CA ILE A 74 3.39 -2.22 6.45
C ILE A 74 3.44 -1.44 7.77
N ASP A 75 4.64 -0.97 8.15
CA ASP A 75 4.90 -0.19 9.35
C ASP A 75 4.28 1.24 9.29
N MET A 76 3.75 1.67 8.13
CA MET A 76 3.05 2.95 7.99
C MET A 76 1.62 2.91 8.53
N PHE A 77 1.00 1.73 8.58
CA PHE A 77 -0.41 1.60 9.00
C PHE A 77 -0.63 0.65 10.17
N LEU A 78 0.28 -0.32 10.38
CA LEU A 78 0.23 -1.19 11.55
C LEU A 78 1.31 -0.79 12.55
N ASN A 79 0.91 -0.75 13.82
CA ASN A 79 1.82 -0.54 14.92
C ASN A 79 2.55 -1.84 15.31
N LYS A 80 3.57 -1.70 16.16
CA LYS A 80 4.41 -2.82 16.60
C LYS A 80 3.59 -3.92 17.30
N LYS A 81 2.56 -3.56 18.07
CA LYS A 81 1.76 -4.52 18.83
C LYS A 81 0.86 -5.34 17.91
N GLU A 82 0.23 -4.70 16.92
CA GLU A 82 -0.56 -5.40 15.90
C GLU A 82 0.31 -6.42 15.14
N LEU A 83 1.51 -6.01 14.71
CA LEU A 83 2.44 -6.90 14.03
C LEU A 83 2.91 -8.06 14.93
N GLU A 84 3.18 -7.80 16.20
CA GLU A 84 3.53 -8.85 17.18
C GLU A 84 2.42 -9.88 17.33
N LEU A 85 1.16 -9.43 17.45
CA LEU A 85 0.01 -10.31 17.54
C LEU A 85 -0.17 -11.15 16.28
N MET A 86 -0.06 -10.54 15.09
CA MET A 86 -0.15 -11.26 13.82
C MET A 86 0.95 -12.33 13.68
N ARG A 87 2.19 -12.02 14.09
CA ARG A 87 3.29 -13.00 14.13
C ARG A 87 3.01 -14.14 15.11
N GLY A 88 2.44 -13.82 16.27
CA GLY A 88 2.03 -14.82 17.27
C GLY A 88 1.03 -15.81 16.68
N ILE A 89 -0.02 -15.31 16.02
CA ILE A 89 -1.01 -16.14 15.33
C ILE A 89 -0.35 -16.99 14.24
N LYS A 90 0.49 -16.38 13.40
CA LYS A 90 1.21 -17.09 12.33
C LYS A 90 2.05 -18.25 12.87
N LYS A 91 2.74 -18.05 14.00
CA LYS A 91 3.59 -19.08 14.63
C LYS A 91 2.79 -20.27 15.17
N VAL A 92 1.56 -20.05 15.62
CA VAL A 92 0.68 -21.15 16.08
C VAL A 92 0.33 -22.09 14.92
N PHE A 93 0.03 -21.55 13.74
CA PHE A 93 -0.42 -22.33 12.58
C PHE A 93 0.71 -22.74 11.61
N ASP A 94 1.84 -22.03 11.62
CA ASP A 94 2.98 -22.28 10.74
C ASP A 94 4.30 -22.11 11.51
N PRO A 95 4.61 -23.02 12.45
CA PRO A 95 5.79 -22.93 13.30
C PRO A 95 7.11 -23.01 12.52
N ASN A 96 7.10 -23.63 11.34
CA ASN A 96 8.26 -23.75 10.46
C ASN A 96 8.36 -22.62 9.42
N GLY A 97 7.36 -21.72 9.37
CA GLY A 97 7.33 -20.59 8.45
C GLY A 97 7.34 -21.00 6.97
N ILE A 98 6.74 -22.13 6.59
CA ILE A 98 6.77 -22.62 5.20
C ILE A 98 5.62 -22.06 4.35
N LEU A 99 4.56 -21.57 4.98
CA LEU A 99 3.39 -21.07 4.27
C LEU A 99 3.59 -19.60 3.87
N ASN A 100 3.93 -19.38 2.60
CA ASN A 100 3.96 -18.08 1.92
C ASN A 100 4.84 -17.03 2.63
N GLN A 101 6.14 -17.32 2.73
CA GLN A 101 7.14 -16.48 3.38
C GLN A 101 7.17 -15.03 2.84
N GLY A 102 7.31 -14.07 3.76
CA GLY A 102 7.40 -12.64 3.45
C GLY A 102 6.12 -12.04 2.87
N CYS A 103 4.97 -12.68 3.08
CA CYS A 103 3.67 -12.23 2.61
C CYS A 103 2.75 -11.88 3.79
N ALA A 104 2.05 -10.75 3.68
CA ALA A 104 1.09 -10.19 4.63
C ALA A 104 1.61 -9.81 6.04
N ILE A 105 2.62 -10.50 6.55
CA ILE A 105 3.24 -10.28 7.86
C ILE A 105 4.75 -10.20 7.67
N LYS A 106 5.38 -9.18 8.27
CA LYS A 106 6.83 -8.96 8.24
C LYS A 106 7.54 -9.76 9.31
#